data_AF-A0A7Y7D7Y8-F1
#
_entry.id   AF-A0A7Y7D7Y8-F1
#
_cell.length_a   1.000
_cell.length_b   1.000
_cell.length_c   1.000
_cell.angle_alpha   90.00
_cell.angle_beta   90.00
_cell.angle_gamma   90.00
#
_symmetry.space_group_name_H-M   'P 1'
#
loop_
_entity.id
_entity.type
_entity.pdbx_description
1 polymer ?
#
loop_
_entity_poly.entity_id
_entity_poly.type
_entity_poly.pdbx_seq_one_letter_code
_entity_poly.pdbx_strand_id
1 'polypeptide(L)' 'MASYLHPGVYIEEIPSGSRPIEGVSTSITAYVGSCSRGPTGATLIGKFDDYVRDFGGVAGAGGASGR' A
#
# COMPACT_ATOMS: atom_id res chain seq x y z
N MET A 1 -28.28 -32.16 12.14
CA MET A 1 -28.27 -32.76 10.78
C MET A 1 -29.71 -32.84 10.32
N ALA A 2 -30.05 -32.27 9.16
CA ALA A 2 -31.43 -32.16 8.71
C ALA A 2 -32.04 -33.55 8.44
N SER A 3 -33.26 -33.78 8.93
CA SER A 3 -34.04 -34.99 8.69
C SER A 3 -35.08 -34.69 7.62
N TYR A 4 -34.90 -35.27 6.43
CA TYR A 4 -35.79 -35.08 5.29
C TYR A 4 -36.93 -36.12 5.33
N LEU A 5 -38.12 -35.70 5.76
CA LEU A 5 -39.26 -36.59 6.06
C LEU A 5 -40.17 -36.88 4.85
N HIS A 6 -39.80 -36.45 3.64
CA HIS A 6 -40.62 -36.61 2.43
C HIS A 6 -39.75 -36.60 1.17
N PRO A 7 -40.10 -37.41 0.14
CA PRO A 7 -39.38 -37.42 -1.13
C PRO A 7 -39.49 -36.05 -1.81
N GLY A 8 -38.36 -35.39 -2.01
CA GLY A 8 -38.25 -34.06 -2.60
C GLY A 8 -36.79 -33.66 -2.80
N VAL A 9 -36.54 -32.62 -3.59
CA VAL A 9 -35.20 -32.04 -3.77
C VAL A 9 -35.07 -30.86 -2.81
N TYR A 10 -34.03 -30.88 -1.98
CA TYR A 10 -33.75 -29.84 -1.01
C TYR A 10 -32.43 -29.14 -1.41
N ILE A 11 -32.47 -27.81 -1.49
CA ILE A 11 -31.30 -26.98 -1.80
C ILE A 11 -30.82 -26.38 -0.49
N GLU A 12 -29.58 -26.67 -0.13
CA GLU A 12 -28.90 -26.04 1.00
C GLU A 12 -27.76 -25.18 0.46
N GLU A 13 -27.89 -23.85 0.58
CA GLU A 13 -26.79 -22.94 0.29
C GLU A 13 -25.87 -22.87 1.50
N ILE A 14 -24.72 -23.54 1.39
CA ILE A 14 -23.62 -23.37 2.33
C ILE A 14 -22.83 -22.15 1.84
N PRO A 15 -22.65 -21.08 2.65
CA PRO A 15 -21.83 -19.96 2.24
C PRO A 15 -20.43 -20.46 1.92
N SER A 16 -19.99 -20.22 0.68
CA SER A 16 -18.64 -20.55 0.23
C SER A 16 -17.65 -19.78 1.10
N GLY A 17 -16.96 -20.49 2.00
CA GLY A 17 -15.96 -19.93 2.92
C GLY A 17 -14.68 -19.41 2.25
N SER A 18 -14.69 -19.20 0.93
CA SER A 18 -13.53 -18.74 0.17
C SER A 18 -13.31 -17.26 0.44
N ARG A 19 -12.22 -16.93 1.15
CA ARG A 19 -11.73 -15.55 1.23
C ARG A 19 -10.99 -15.22 -0.07
N PRO A 20 -11.41 -14.20 -0.83
CA PRO A 20 -10.68 -13.76 -2.01
C PRO A 20 -9.28 -13.26 -1.62
N ILE A 21 -8.32 -13.43 -2.54
CA ILE A 21 -6.94 -12.95 -2.36
C ILE A 21 -6.91 -11.49 -2.80
N GLU A 22 -6.59 -10.59 -1.87
CA GLU A 22 -6.42 -9.17 -2.15
C GLU A 22 -5.12 -8.89 -2.92
N GLY A 23 -5.18 -7.98 -3.89
CA GLY A 23 -3.99 -7.49 -4.58
C GLY A 23 -3.17 -6.59 -3.65
N VAL A 24 -1.88 -6.88 -3.49
CA VAL A 24 -0.93 -6.06 -2.72
C VAL A 24 0.13 -5.46 -3.64
N SER A 25 0.69 -4.31 -3.24
CA SER A 25 1.77 -3.69 -4.01
C SER A 25 3.03 -4.57 -4.01
N THR A 26 3.62 -4.78 -5.18
CA THR A 26 4.84 -5.57 -5.37
C THR A 26 6.10 -4.72 -5.41
N SER A 27 5.96 -3.39 -5.49
CA SER A 27 7.09 -2.46 -5.57
C SER A 27 6.75 -1.15 -4.85
N ILE A 28 7.26 -1.02 -3.63
CA ILE A 28 7.25 0.23 -2.87
C ILE A 28 8.71 0.55 -2.55
N THR A 29 9.24 1.61 -3.15
CA THR A 29 10.63 2.05 -2.93
C THR A 29 10.68 3.10 -1.81
N ALA A 30 11.76 3.08 -1.03
CA ALA A 30 12.09 4.14 -0.07
C ALA A 30 13.35 4.87 -0.52
N TYR A 31 13.35 6.20 -0.38
CA TYR A 31 14.52 7.04 -0.61
C TYR A 31 15.06 7.53 0.73
N VAL A 32 16.37 7.39 0.95
CA VAL A 32 17.05 7.82 2.17
C VAL A 32 18.19 8.77 1.80
N GLY A 33 18.19 9.96 2.38
CA GLY A 33 19.18 10.99 2.11
C GLY A 33 18.82 12.32 2.75
N SER A 34 19.62 13.35 2.46
CA SER A 34 19.31 14.71 2.88
C SER A 34 18.19 15.30 2.02
N CYS A 35 17.29 16.01 2.68
CA CYS A 35 16.21 16.77 2.08
C CYS A 35 16.27 18.21 2.62
N SER A 36 15.77 19.16 1.84
CA SER A 36 15.89 20.59 2.18
C SER A 36 15.04 20.99 3.39
N ARG A 37 13.92 20.30 3.58
CA ARG A 37 12.99 20.43 4.70
C ARG A 37 12.17 19.15 4.82
N GLY A 38 11.28 19.09 5.81
CA GLY A 38 10.29 18.02 5.94
C GLY A 38 10.37 17.27 7.27
N PRO A 39 9.46 16.32 7.50
CA PRO A 39 9.44 15.50 8.69
C PRO A 39 10.66 14.58 8.78
N THR A 40 11.11 14.30 10.01
CA THR A 40 12.24 13.39 10.27
C THR A 40 11.88 11.90 10.14
N GLY A 41 10.58 11.57 10.08
CA GLY A 41 10.09 10.21 9.93
C GLY A 41 9.80 9.82 8.47
N ALA A 42 9.71 8.51 8.23
CA ALA A 42 9.28 7.98 6.94
C ALA A 42 7.87 8.48 6.60
N THR A 43 7.72 9.11 5.43
CA THR A 43 6.46 9.68 4.95
C THR A 43 6.08 9.04 3.64
N LEU A 44 4.83 8.57 3.53
CA LEU A 44 4.33 7.97 2.30
C LEU A 44 4.11 9.07 1.27
N ILE A 45 4.75 8.95 0.11
CA ILE A 45 4.59 9.87 -1.02
C ILE A 45 3.97 9.09 -2.18
N GLY A 46 2.78 9.51 -2.61
CA GLY A 46 2.05 8.90 -3.73
C GLY A 46 2.36 9.53 -5.10
N LYS A 47 2.89 10.75 -5.13
CA LYS A 47 3.26 11.48 -6.35
C LYS A 47 4.41 12.46 -6.10
N PHE A 48 5.13 12.81 -7.15
CA PHE A 48 6.30 13.68 -7.05
C PHE A 48 5.98 15.08 -6.51
N ASP A 49 4.82 15.66 -6.84
CA ASP A 49 4.42 16.98 -6.33
C ASP A 49 4.33 17.02 -4.80
N ASP A 50 3.89 15.92 -4.17
CA ASP A 50 3.82 15.85 -2.71
C ASP A 50 5.23 15.83 -2.10
N TYR A 51 6.18 15.16 -2.75
CA TYR A 51 7.59 15.25 -2.36
C TYR A 51 8.13 16.67 -2.49
N VAL A 52 7.83 17.39 -3.57
CA VAL A 52 8.28 18.78 -3.74
C VAL A 52 7.68 19.69 -2.66
N ARG A 53 6.40 19.49 -2.33
CA ARG A 53 5.71 20.26 -1.28
C ARG A 53 6.24 19.96 0.11
N ASP A 54 6.49 18.70 0.45
CA ASP A 54 6.87 18.33 1.82
C ASP A 54 8.38 18.40 2.05
N PHE A 55 9.18 18.04 1.05
CA PHE A 55 10.64 17.92 1.16
C PHE A 55 11.44 18.97 0.36
N GLY A 56 10.75 19.81 -0.41
CA GLY A 56 11.35 20.95 -1.14
C GLY A 56 12.03 20.58 -2.47
N GLY A 57 11.75 19.38 -3.00
CA GLY A 57 12.26 18.92 -4.29
C GLY A 57 13.66 18.32 -4.22
N VAL A 58 14.19 17.94 -5.38
CA VAL A 58 15.51 17.33 -5.47
C VAL A 58 16.56 18.38 -5.17
N ALA A 59 17.25 18.24 -4.04
CA ALA A 59 18.44 19.03 -3.75
C ALA A 59 19.44 18.75 -4.87
N GLY A 60 19.71 19.75 -5.71
CA GLY A 60 20.65 19.63 -6.82
C GLY A 60 21.99 19.11 -6.31
N ALA A 61 22.64 18.26 -7.11
CA ALA A 61 24.02 17.84 -6.89
C ALA A 61 24.96 19.05 -7.07
N GLY A 62 24.94 19.97 -6.12
CA GLY A 62 26.01 20.93 -5.91
C GLY A 62 27.20 20.13 -5.40
N GLY A 63 28.14 19.87 -6.30
CA GLY A 63 29.40 19.21 -5.97
C GLY A 63 30.09 19.87 -4.77
N ALA A 64 30.93 19.08 -4.11
CA ALA A 64 31.80 19.48 -3.03
C ALA A 64 32.27 20.95 -3.14
N SER A 65 31.82 21.80 -2.22
CA SER A 65 32.42 23.09 -1.95
C SER A 65 33.01 23.01 -0.55
N GLY A 66 34.33 23.13 -0.48
CA GLY A 66 35.18 22.75 0.64
C GLY A 66 34.82 23.37 1.99
N ARG A 67 34.96 22.53 3.01
CA ARG A 67 35.76 22.76 4.22
C ARG A 67 36.25 21.42 4.76
#